data_AF-A0A7S2LY34-F1
#
_entry.id   AF-A0A7S2LY34-F1
#
_cell.length_a   1.000
_cell.length_b   1.000
_cell.length_c   1.000
_cell.angle_alpha   90.00
_cell.angle_beta   90.00
_cell.angle_gamma   90.00
#
_symmetry.space_group_name_H-M   'P 1'
#
loop_
_entity.id
_entity.type
_entity.pdbx_description
1 polymer ?
#
loop_
_entity_poly.entity_id
_entity_poly.type
_entity_poly.pdbx_seq_one_letter_code
_entity_poly.pdbx_strand_id
1 'polypeptide(L)'
;PCRLLLSGLQVARVIGKGGTLIKELRENSGAIVNILDKQLPVAFMNRDERVVLVRGSQDAIGIAASGIIRHALGAPPPGDSDGPAWEERPRSLEVMIPEASCSHLIGEKGARIGALMDETNCDLHIVRELVSGLAEQKRVRITGPTLRDIGAGVSKVHEVLVDLTRFGALTERHFDLREGPTAPSDLAPRERGRPGSGVAIQVLLAKEETAWVIGKRGSKINKLREFAKVNVNDADMPPFSILEIGGAALSELVHVLKMLLGDMMVRAEAGNTTRFLVPAAHMEAVVGAGGETIRRISQDTGAA
;
A
#
# COMPACT_ATOMS: atom_id res chain seq x y z
N PRO A 1 5.68 21.32 7.25
CA PRO A 1 5.23 20.74 5.95
C PRO A 1 4.57 19.38 6.18
N CYS A 2 3.58 18.99 5.38
CA CYS A 2 2.95 17.67 5.38
C CYS A 2 3.21 16.97 4.05
N ARG A 3 3.48 15.65 4.07
CA ARG A 3 3.82 14.85 2.89
C ARG A 3 2.95 13.61 2.82
N LEU A 4 2.05 13.59 1.85
CA LEU A 4 1.17 12.46 1.59
C LEU A 4 1.75 11.63 0.45
N LEU A 5 1.82 10.31 0.64
CA LEU A 5 2.23 9.35 -0.36
C LEU A 5 0.99 8.82 -1.07
N LEU A 6 0.91 9.05 -2.38
CA LEU A 6 -0.21 8.67 -3.23
C LEU A 6 0.29 7.91 -4.46
N SER A 7 -0.54 7.03 -5.01
CA SER A 7 -0.27 6.40 -6.31
C SER A 7 -0.44 7.38 -7.47
N GLY A 8 0.10 7.05 -8.65
CA GLY A 8 -0.10 7.84 -9.86
C GLY A 8 -1.57 8.09 -10.18
N LEU A 9 -2.43 7.08 -10.00
CA LEU A 9 -3.88 7.19 -10.18
C LEU A 9 -4.52 8.14 -9.15
N GLN A 10 -4.17 8.01 -7.88
CA GLN A 10 -4.69 8.88 -6.81
C GLN A 10 -4.29 10.34 -7.03
N VAL A 11 -3.05 10.59 -7.44
CA VAL A 11 -2.58 11.94 -7.79
C VAL A 11 -3.34 12.49 -8.99
N ALA A 12 -3.58 11.71 -10.03
CA ALA A 12 -4.35 12.16 -11.19
C ALA A 12 -5.77 12.61 -10.78
N ARG A 13 -6.41 11.91 -9.82
CA ARG A 13 -7.71 12.30 -9.25
C ARG A 13 -7.63 13.61 -8.47
N VAL A 14 -6.58 13.81 -7.68
CA VAL A 14 -6.35 15.06 -6.92
C VAL A 14 -6.09 16.24 -7.86
N ILE A 15 -5.36 16.03 -8.96
CA ILE A 15 -5.15 17.07 -9.99
C ILE A 15 -6.48 17.46 -10.64
N GLY A 16 -7.30 16.46 -11.00
CA GLY A 16 -8.55 16.67 -11.72
C GLY A 16 -8.36 16.98 -13.21
N LYS A 17 -9.45 16.96 -13.98
CA LYS A 17 -9.43 17.24 -15.41
C LYS A 17 -8.95 18.68 -15.66
N GLY A 18 -7.85 18.84 -16.42
CA GLY A 18 -7.26 20.16 -16.67
C GLY A 18 -6.65 20.86 -15.44
N GLY A 19 -6.42 20.12 -14.34
CA GLY A 19 -5.86 20.69 -13.12
C GLY A 19 -6.82 21.57 -12.32
N THR A 20 -8.13 21.46 -12.53
CA THR A 20 -9.14 22.28 -11.84
C THR A 20 -9.21 21.98 -10.36
N LEU A 21 -9.25 20.70 -9.97
CA LEU A 21 -9.42 20.29 -8.57
C LEU A 21 -8.23 20.69 -7.70
N ILE A 22 -7.00 20.56 -8.19
CA ILE A 22 -5.83 21.00 -7.42
C ILE A 22 -5.76 22.53 -7.27
N LYS A 23 -6.28 23.29 -8.23
CA LYS A 23 -6.40 24.75 -8.11
C LYS A 23 -7.41 25.11 -7.03
N GLU A 24 -8.59 24.52 -7.09
CA GLU A 24 -9.63 24.68 -6.08
C GLU A 24 -9.12 24.29 -4.68
N LEU A 25 -8.40 23.17 -4.56
CA LEU A 25 -7.79 22.76 -3.28
C LEU A 25 -6.83 23.81 -2.73
N ARG A 26 -5.99 24.41 -3.58
CA ARG A 26 -5.05 25.48 -3.17
C ARG A 26 -5.79 26.75 -2.76
N GLU A 27 -6.83 27.14 -3.50
CA GLU A 27 -7.64 28.32 -3.21
C GLU A 27 -8.43 28.15 -1.90
N ASN A 28 -9.15 27.04 -1.75
CA ASN A 28 -10.01 26.79 -0.59
C ASN A 28 -9.22 26.55 0.70
N SER A 29 -8.03 25.94 0.62
CA SER A 29 -7.20 25.68 1.80
C SER A 29 -6.28 26.83 2.16
N GLY A 30 -5.94 27.71 1.21
CA GLY A 30 -4.85 28.68 1.36
C GLY A 30 -3.47 28.03 1.50
N ALA A 31 -3.36 26.71 1.30
CA ALA A 31 -2.11 25.97 1.39
C ALA A 31 -1.38 25.93 0.04
N ILE A 32 -0.06 25.90 0.10
CA ILE A 32 0.80 25.62 -1.05
C ILE A 32 0.87 24.09 -1.20
N VAL A 33 0.21 23.57 -2.25
CA VAL A 33 0.17 22.13 -2.56
C VAL A 33 1.03 21.85 -3.79
N ASN A 34 2.10 21.08 -3.65
CA ASN A 34 3.01 20.69 -4.73
C ASN A 34 3.05 19.18 -4.89
N ILE A 35 3.08 18.71 -6.14
CA ILE A 35 3.25 17.28 -6.45
C ILE A 35 4.69 17.08 -6.88
N LEU A 36 5.41 16.23 -6.16
CA LEU A 36 6.77 15.84 -6.51
C LEU A 36 6.70 14.60 -7.41
N ASP A 37 7.05 14.79 -8.67
CA ASP A 37 6.96 13.78 -9.73
C ASP A 37 8.35 13.39 -10.29
N LYS A 38 9.23 14.37 -10.50
CA LYS A 38 10.58 14.19 -11.09
C LYS A 38 11.73 14.39 -10.10
N GLN A 39 11.44 14.92 -8.92
CA GLN A 39 12.42 15.21 -7.87
C GLN A 39 12.56 14.06 -6.85
N LEU A 40 11.89 12.94 -7.09
CA LEU A 40 11.92 11.78 -6.21
C LEU A 40 12.90 10.72 -6.72
N PRO A 41 13.54 9.96 -5.82
CA PRO A 41 14.40 8.84 -6.18
C PRO A 41 13.71 7.83 -7.09
N VAL A 42 14.51 7.08 -7.87
CA VAL A 42 14.04 6.04 -8.81
C VAL A 42 13.10 5.02 -8.15
N ALA A 43 13.30 4.72 -6.86
CA ALA A 43 12.43 3.85 -6.07
C ALA A 43 10.94 4.25 -6.11
N PHE A 44 10.63 5.55 -6.10
CA PHE A 44 9.26 6.05 -6.16
C PHE A 44 8.64 5.84 -7.53
N MET A 45 9.43 6.06 -8.60
CA MET A 45 8.98 5.79 -9.95
C MET A 45 8.67 4.31 -10.17
N ASN A 46 9.54 3.43 -9.67
CA ASN A 46 9.33 1.99 -9.74
C ASN A 46 8.06 1.54 -8.98
N ARG A 47 7.69 2.21 -7.89
CA ARG A 47 6.50 1.88 -7.10
C ARG A 47 5.21 2.57 -7.53
N ASP A 48 5.27 3.38 -8.60
CA ASP A 48 4.20 4.31 -9.00
C ASP A 48 3.71 5.21 -7.86
N GLU A 49 4.63 5.59 -6.99
CA GLU A 49 4.37 6.47 -5.85
C GLU A 49 4.74 7.91 -6.20
N ARG A 50 4.01 8.86 -5.61
CA ARG A 50 4.21 10.29 -5.73
C ARG A 50 4.05 10.93 -4.35
N VAL A 51 4.76 12.04 -4.14
CA VAL A 51 4.67 12.79 -2.89
C VAL A 51 3.88 14.07 -3.14
N VAL A 52 2.74 14.20 -2.46
CA VAL A 52 2.01 15.48 -2.39
C VAL A 52 2.50 16.24 -1.17
N LEU A 53 3.26 17.29 -1.42
CA LEU A 53 3.82 18.20 -0.42
C LEU A 53 2.84 19.34 -0.17
N VAL A 54 2.34 19.45 1.05
CA VAL A 54 1.47 20.53 1.51
C VAL A 54 2.23 21.42 2.49
N ARG A 55 2.22 22.73 2.26
CA ARG A 55 2.83 23.76 3.12
C ARG A 55 1.81 24.84 3.44
N GLY A 56 1.79 25.31 4.68
CA GLY A 56 0.85 26.31 5.16
C GLY A 56 0.76 26.30 6.69
N SER A 57 -0.23 27.01 7.24
CA SER A 57 -0.62 26.88 8.64
C SER A 57 -1.19 25.48 8.92
N GLN A 58 -1.31 25.13 10.20
CA GLN A 58 -1.90 23.86 10.62
C GLN A 58 -3.33 23.69 10.06
N ASP A 59 -4.14 24.75 10.11
CA ASP A 59 -5.51 24.75 9.58
C ASP A 59 -5.52 24.58 8.06
N ALA A 60 -4.68 25.32 7.34
CA ALA A 60 -4.55 25.22 5.88
C ALA A 60 -4.14 23.80 5.46
N ILE A 61 -3.18 23.19 6.18
CA ILE A 61 -2.75 21.82 5.93
C ILE A 61 -3.88 20.84 6.22
N GLY A 62 -4.65 21.01 7.30
CA GLY A 62 -5.79 20.16 7.63
C GLY A 62 -6.88 20.18 6.56
N ILE A 63 -7.22 21.38 6.07
CA ILE A 63 -8.21 21.57 4.98
C ILE A 63 -7.70 20.92 3.69
N ALA A 64 -6.46 21.20 3.30
CA ALA A 64 -5.85 20.64 2.09
C ALA A 64 -5.76 19.11 2.15
N ALA A 65 -5.27 18.55 3.27
CA ALA A 65 -5.14 17.11 3.47
C ALA A 65 -6.50 16.41 3.39
N SER A 66 -7.53 16.96 4.05
CA SER A 66 -8.90 16.43 3.99
C SER A 66 -9.45 16.42 2.57
N GLY A 67 -9.21 17.50 1.80
CA GLY A 67 -9.58 17.57 0.40
C GLY A 67 -8.84 16.56 -0.47
N ILE A 68 -7.52 16.43 -0.28
CA ILE A 68 -6.69 15.46 -0.99
C ILE A 68 -7.16 14.03 -0.72
N ILE A 69 -7.41 13.68 0.55
CA ILE A 69 -7.90 12.36 0.96
C ILE A 69 -9.24 12.05 0.31
N ARG A 70 -10.16 13.03 0.30
CA ARG A 70 -11.46 12.89 -0.36
C ARG A 70 -11.33 12.60 -1.85
N HIS A 71 -10.49 13.35 -2.57
CA HIS A 71 -10.34 13.14 -4.02
C HIS A 71 -9.49 11.91 -4.36
N ALA A 72 -8.48 11.58 -3.56
CA ALA A 72 -7.63 10.43 -3.78
C ALA A 72 -8.35 9.11 -3.49
N LEU A 73 -9.07 9.03 -2.36
CA LEU A 73 -9.62 7.79 -1.81
C LEU A 73 -11.16 7.71 -1.85
N GLY A 74 -11.85 8.82 -2.18
CA GLY A 74 -13.31 8.90 -2.22
C GLY A 74 -13.94 8.50 -3.55
N ALA A 75 -13.16 7.93 -4.49
CA ALA A 75 -13.69 7.33 -5.70
C ALA A 75 -13.36 5.83 -5.73
N PRO A 76 -14.30 4.96 -6.14
CA PRO A 76 -14.07 3.52 -6.21
C PRO A 76 -12.86 3.20 -7.12
N PRO A 77 -12.12 2.11 -6.86
CA PRO A 77 -11.07 1.65 -7.76
C PRO A 77 -11.64 1.35 -9.16
N PRO A 78 -10.83 1.47 -10.23
CA PRO A 78 -11.28 1.09 -11.57
C PRO A 78 -11.69 -0.39 -11.59
N GLY A 79 -12.96 -0.69 -11.84
CA GLY A 79 -13.49 -2.05 -11.92
C GLY A 79 -14.55 -2.42 -10.87
N ASP A 80 -14.76 -1.60 -9.84
CA ASP A 80 -15.87 -1.77 -8.88
C ASP A 80 -17.13 -1.02 -9.36
N SER A 81 -18.28 -1.70 -9.32
CA SER A 81 -19.61 -1.12 -9.59
C SER A 81 -20.06 -0.20 -8.45
N ASP A 82 -20.74 0.89 -8.76
CA ASP A 82 -21.42 1.79 -7.80
C ASP A 82 -22.37 0.99 -6.89
N GLY A 83 -21.93 0.68 -5.67
CA GLY A 83 -22.72 0.02 -4.65
C GLY A 83 -22.25 0.40 -3.24
N PRO A 84 -23.11 0.38 -2.21
CA PRO A 84 -22.79 0.89 -0.86
C PRO A 84 -21.60 0.18 -0.19
N ALA A 85 -21.21 -1.01 -0.69
CA ALA A 85 -20.11 -1.81 -0.16
C ALA A 85 -18.71 -1.19 -0.33
N TRP A 86 -18.50 -0.22 -1.23
CA TRP A 86 -17.19 0.46 -1.37
C TRP A 86 -17.00 1.61 -0.36
N GLU A 87 -18.09 2.18 0.17
CA GLU A 87 -18.03 3.26 1.16
C GLU A 87 -17.54 2.76 2.52
N GLU A 88 -17.93 1.55 2.91
CA GLU A 88 -17.61 0.91 4.20
C GLU A 88 -16.22 0.25 4.26
N ARG A 89 -15.42 0.32 3.18
CA ARG A 89 -14.09 -0.30 3.16
C ARG A 89 -13.07 0.53 3.95
N PRO A 90 -12.27 -0.10 4.83
CA PRO A 90 -11.18 0.57 5.51
C PRO A 90 -10.16 1.03 4.46
N ARG A 91 -9.84 2.31 4.47
CA ARG A 91 -8.90 2.91 3.52
C ARG A 91 -7.59 3.16 4.24
N SER A 92 -6.48 3.04 3.51
CA SER A 92 -5.16 3.36 4.04
C SER A 92 -4.50 4.47 3.24
N LEU A 93 -3.80 5.35 3.96
CA LEU A 93 -2.98 6.41 3.41
C LEU A 93 -1.60 6.36 4.08
N GLU A 94 -0.54 6.60 3.31
CA GLU A 94 0.80 6.72 3.85
C GLU A 94 1.23 8.19 3.97
N VAL A 95 1.80 8.54 5.12
CA VAL A 95 2.39 9.86 5.39
C VAL A 95 3.89 9.69 5.56
N MET A 96 4.67 10.58 4.96
CA MET A 96 6.12 10.59 5.13
C MET A 96 6.52 11.52 6.28
N ILE A 97 7.34 11.02 7.18
CA ILE A 97 7.82 11.73 8.37
C ILE A 97 9.35 11.62 8.52
N PRO A 98 10.01 12.58 9.18
CA PRO A 98 11.41 12.42 9.56
C PRO A 98 11.58 11.29 10.57
N GLU A 99 12.63 10.49 10.44
CA GLU A 99 12.94 9.37 11.34
C GLU A 99 13.04 9.80 12.81
N ALA A 100 13.61 10.99 13.06
CA ALA A 100 13.74 11.55 14.40
C ALA A 100 12.40 11.77 15.13
N SER A 101 11.29 11.82 14.39
CA SER A 101 9.96 11.99 14.97
C SER A 101 9.32 10.69 15.46
N CYS A 102 9.83 9.52 15.04
CA CYS A 102 9.20 8.24 15.33
C CYS A 102 9.14 7.91 16.81
N SER A 103 10.21 8.13 17.57
CA SER A 103 10.23 7.88 19.01
C SER A 103 9.17 8.70 19.76
N HIS A 104 8.94 9.93 19.33
CA HIS A 104 7.97 10.85 19.93
C HIS A 104 6.53 10.54 19.48
N LEU A 105 6.34 10.12 18.24
CA LEU A 105 5.04 9.65 17.74
C LEU A 105 4.59 8.38 18.46
N ILE A 106 5.51 7.44 18.72
CA ILE A 106 5.25 6.21 19.48
C ILE A 106 5.03 6.57 20.96
N GLY A 107 5.90 7.41 21.52
CA GLY A 107 5.91 7.76 22.94
C GLY A 107 6.45 6.65 23.83
N GLU A 108 6.58 6.94 25.12
CA GLU A 108 7.09 5.97 26.09
C GLU A 108 6.18 4.73 26.13
N LYS A 109 6.76 3.54 25.87
CA LYS A 109 6.04 2.26 25.79
C LYS A 109 4.87 2.25 24.79
N GLY A 110 4.86 3.14 23.79
CA GLY A 110 3.75 3.21 22.82
C GLY A 110 2.54 4.01 23.31
N ALA A 111 2.63 4.72 24.44
CA ALA A 111 1.50 5.44 25.01
C ALA A 111 0.95 6.56 24.09
N ARG A 112 1.84 7.26 23.36
CA ARG A 112 1.41 8.36 22.49
C ARG A 112 0.72 7.85 21.24
N ILE A 113 1.27 6.83 20.57
CA ILE A 113 0.60 6.24 19.40
C ILE A 113 -0.70 5.55 19.80
N GLY A 114 -0.76 4.90 20.97
CA GLY A 114 -2.00 4.36 21.53
C GLY A 114 -3.08 5.44 21.65
N ALA A 115 -2.78 6.54 22.33
CA ALA A 115 -3.71 7.67 22.47
C ALA A 115 -4.14 8.25 21.12
N LEU A 116 -3.22 8.36 20.15
CA LEU A 116 -3.55 8.82 18.80
C LEU A 116 -4.50 7.86 18.07
N MET A 117 -4.30 6.55 18.21
CA MET A 117 -5.20 5.54 17.63
C MET A 117 -6.59 5.60 18.27
N ASP A 118 -6.65 5.75 19.59
CA ASP A 118 -7.91 5.89 20.35
C ASP A 118 -8.67 7.17 19.98
N GLU A 119 -7.98 8.30 19.83
CA GLU A 119 -8.59 9.60 19.46
C GLU A 119 -9.09 9.63 18.00
N THR A 120 -8.39 8.94 17.09
CA THR A 120 -8.66 9.03 15.64
C THR A 120 -9.43 7.84 15.09
N ASN A 121 -9.66 6.80 15.89
CA ASN A 121 -10.24 5.53 15.45
C ASN A 121 -9.52 4.95 14.21
N CYS A 122 -8.20 5.18 14.14
CA CYS A 122 -7.34 4.73 13.05
C CYS A 122 -6.28 3.77 13.58
N ASP A 123 -5.92 2.78 12.76
CA ASP A 123 -4.72 1.98 12.93
C ASP A 123 -3.51 2.74 12.37
N LEU A 124 -2.58 3.10 13.25
CA LEU A 124 -1.37 3.84 12.91
C LEU A 124 -0.17 2.90 12.95
N HIS A 125 0.36 2.56 11.78
CA HIS A 125 1.50 1.65 11.65
C HIS A 125 2.72 2.37 11.07
N ILE A 126 3.74 2.57 11.92
CA ILE A 126 5.04 3.12 11.48
C ILE A 126 5.86 2.00 10.83
N VAL A 127 6.16 2.16 9.54
CA VAL A 127 7.00 1.23 8.79
C VAL A 127 8.41 1.25 9.37
N ARG A 128 8.98 0.08 9.63
CA ARG A 128 10.28 -0.07 10.29
C ARG A 128 11.40 0.44 9.40
N GLU A 129 11.33 0.10 8.12
CA GLU A 129 12.27 0.44 7.08
C GLU A 129 12.21 1.94 6.73
N LEU A 130 13.38 2.50 6.42
CA LEU A 130 13.47 3.83 5.84
C LEU A 130 12.86 3.84 4.44
N VAL A 131 12.47 5.03 4.02
CA VAL A 131 12.01 5.25 2.64
C VAL A 131 13.20 5.06 1.71
N SER A 132 13.14 4.02 0.89
CA SER A 132 14.17 3.71 -0.10
C SER A 132 14.48 4.92 -1.00
N GLY A 133 15.76 5.27 -1.10
CA GLY A 133 16.24 6.41 -1.86
C GLY A 133 16.18 7.77 -1.13
N LEU A 134 15.58 7.84 0.06
CA LEU A 134 15.57 9.06 0.87
C LEU A 134 16.27 8.83 2.22
N ALA A 135 17.15 9.74 2.61
CA ALA A 135 17.82 9.68 3.88
C ALA A 135 16.88 10.10 5.02
N GLU A 136 16.90 9.33 6.13
CA GLU A 136 16.24 9.69 7.40
C GLU A 136 14.72 9.98 7.28
N GLN A 137 14.05 9.39 6.29
CA GLN A 137 12.59 9.48 6.15
C GLN A 137 11.95 8.12 6.43
N LYS A 138 10.82 8.12 7.14
CA LYS A 138 9.98 6.94 7.41
C LYS A 138 8.56 7.14 6.93
N ARG A 139 7.82 6.03 6.84
CA ARG A 139 6.41 6.01 6.43
C ARG A 139 5.54 5.66 7.62
N VAL A 140 4.44 6.38 7.76
CA VAL A 140 3.35 6.03 8.67
C VAL A 140 2.15 5.66 7.82
N ARG A 141 1.73 4.40 7.89
CA ARG A 141 0.47 3.94 7.30
C ARG A 141 -0.65 4.25 8.28
N ILE A 142 -1.64 4.98 7.81
CA ILE A 142 -2.84 5.36 8.55
C ILE A 142 -4.01 4.63 7.90
N THR A 143 -4.58 3.65 8.61
CA THR A 143 -5.73 2.89 8.13
C THR A 143 -6.94 3.26 8.97
N GLY A 144 -8.01 3.76 8.34
CA GLY A 144 -9.22 4.19 9.04
C GLY A 144 -10.47 3.67 8.36
N PRO A 145 -11.59 3.53 9.10
CA PRO A 145 -12.85 3.06 8.53
C PRO A 145 -13.49 4.12 7.63
N THR A 146 -13.34 5.41 7.96
CA THR A 146 -13.85 6.51 7.14
C THR A 146 -12.76 7.45 6.64
N LEU A 147 -13.04 8.17 5.55
CA LEU A 147 -12.16 9.24 5.05
C LEU A 147 -11.93 10.34 6.09
N ARG A 148 -12.93 10.59 6.94
CA ARG A 148 -12.86 11.58 8.01
C ARG A 148 -11.85 11.15 9.08
N ASP A 149 -11.87 9.87 9.47
CA ASP A 149 -10.94 9.32 10.45
C ASP A 149 -9.51 9.36 9.94
N ILE A 150 -9.28 9.00 8.67
CA ILE A 150 -7.95 9.11 8.05
C ILE A 150 -7.49 10.56 8.02
N GLY A 151 -8.39 11.51 7.68
CA GLY A 151 -8.10 12.94 7.75
C GLY A 151 -7.73 13.40 9.16
N ALA A 152 -8.42 12.91 10.18
CA ALA A 152 -8.11 13.17 11.59
C ALA A 152 -6.74 12.57 11.97
N GLY A 153 -6.46 11.33 11.57
CA GLY A 153 -5.17 10.66 11.76
C GLY A 153 -4.00 11.45 11.16
N VAL A 154 -4.13 11.88 9.90
CA VAL A 154 -3.12 12.73 9.24
C VAL A 154 -2.93 14.06 9.98
N SER A 155 -4.03 14.70 10.39
CA SER A 155 -3.99 15.98 11.10
C SER A 155 -3.30 15.85 12.45
N LYS A 156 -3.58 14.76 13.18
CA LYS A 156 -2.99 14.46 14.49
C LYS A 156 -1.51 14.08 14.39
N VAL A 157 -1.12 13.26 13.41
CA VAL A 157 0.29 12.99 13.13
C VAL A 157 1.01 14.30 12.80
N HIS A 158 0.39 15.18 12.01
CA HIS A 158 0.96 16.48 11.69
C HIS A 158 1.09 17.41 12.92
N GLU A 159 0.08 17.44 13.80
CA GLU A 159 0.10 18.18 15.07
C GLU A 159 1.32 17.80 15.91
N VAL A 160 1.59 16.50 16.06
CA VAL A 160 2.79 16.02 16.77
C VAL A 160 4.08 16.52 16.11
N LEU A 161 4.18 16.51 14.78
CA LEU A 161 5.37 17.03 14.09
C LEU A 161 5.55 18.54 14.29
N VAL A 162 4.44 19.30 14.35
CA VAL A 162 4.46 20.74 14.64
C VAL A 162 4.96 20.97 16.05
N ASP A 163 4.45 20.23 17.04
CA ASP A 163 4.90 20.34 18.43
C ASP A 163 6.38 20.03 18.57
N LEU A 164 6.86 18.96 17.93
CA LEU A 164 8.28 18.62 17.95
C LEU A 164 9.16 19.69 17.30
N THR A 165 8.65 20.38 16.29
CA THR A 165 9.36 21.52 15.68
C THR A 165 9.36 22.72 16.64
N ARG A 166 8.25 22.99 17.34
CA ARG A 166 8.14 24.06 18.33
C ARG A 166 9.07 23.85 19.53
N PHE A 167 9.20 22.62 20.00
CA PHE A 167 10.09 22.26 21.12
C PHE A 167 11.55 22.03 20.69
N GLY A 168 11.89 22.25 19.42
CA GLY A 168 13.26 22.15 18.89
C GLY A 168 13.79 20.71 18.72
N ALA A 169 12.94 19.70 18.94
CA ALA A 169 13.28 18.30 18.67
C ALA A 169 13.38 18.02 17.16
N LEU A 170 12.63 18.78 16.35
CA LEU A 170 12.75 18.81 14.89
C LEU A 170 13.13 20.22 14.42
N THR A 171 13.76 20.26 13.26
CA THR A 171 14.18 21.49 12.57
C THR A 171 13.90 21.30 11.08
N GLU A 172 13.88 22.40 10.31
CA GLU A 172 13.52 22.35 8.88
C GLU A 172 14.36 21.33 8.09
N ARG A 173 15.65 21.19 8.42
CA ARG A 173 16.57 20.23 7.79
C ARG A 173 16.10 18.77 7.86
N HIS A 174 15.37 18.39 8.92
CA HIS A 174 14.86 17.03 9.09
C HIS A 174 13.74 16.73 8.07
N PHE A 175 13.15 17.78 7.51
CA PHE A 175 12.18 17.67 6.45
C PHE A 175 12.85 17.74 5.06
N ASP A 176 14.15 17.95 4.91
CA ASP A 176 14.75 18.00 3.58
C ASP A 176 14.79 16.61 2.92
N LEU A 177 14.35 16.55 1.68
CA LEU A 177 14.40 15.32 0.88
C LEU A 177 15.81 15.18 0.32
N ARG A 178 16.67 14.51 1.10
CA ARG A 178 18.06 14.20 0.72
C ARG A 178 18.13 12.80 0.14
N GLU A 179 18.99 12.61 -0.86
CA GLU A 179 19.26 11.29 -1.39
C GLU A 179 19.79 10.36 -0.30
N GLY A 180 19.23 9.17 -0.24
CA GLY A 180 19.60 8.13 0.71
C GLY A 180 19.87 6.81 0.00
N PRO A 181 20.28 5.78 0.76
CA PRO A 181 20.52 4.45 0.21
C PRO A 181 19.23 3.94 -0.44
N THR A 182 19.36 3.43 -1.66
CA THR A 182 18.27 2.79 -2.39
C THR A 182 18.43 1.29 -2.28
N ALA A 183 17.37 0.57 -1.90
CA ALA A 183 17.42 -0.87 -1.85
C ALA A 183 17.71 -1.46 -3.24
N PRO A 184 18.50 -2.55 -3.36
CA PRO A 184 18.82 -3.16 -4.65
C PRO A 184 17.58 -3.53 -5.48
N SER A 185 16.51 -3.97 -4.80
CA SER A 185 15.21 -4.28 -5.42
C SER A 185 14.52 -3.06 -6.03
N ASP A 186 14.82 -1.85 -5.57
CA ASP A 186 14.26 -0.60 -6.07
C ASP A 186 15.16 0.08 -7.11
N LEU A 187 16.41 -0.36 -7.26
CA LEU A 187 17.35 0.09 -8.31
C LEU A 187 17.15 -0.65 -9.63
N ALA A 188 16.60 -1.87 -9.59
CA ALA A 188 16.20 -2.58 -10.80
C ALA A 188 15.10 -1.76 -11.50
N PRO A 189 15.30 -1.31 -12.75
CA PRO A 189 14.23 -0.70 -13.52
C PRO A 189 13.06 -1.70 -13.55
N ARG A 190 11.84 -1.24 -13.23
CA ARG A 190 10.65 -1.98 -13.64
C ARG A 190 10.61 -1.90 -15.16
N GLU A 191 11.31 -2.82 -15.83
CA GLU A 191 11.31 -2.93 -17.29
C GLU A 191 9.86 -3.12 -17.74
N ARG A 192 9.24 -2.03 -18.21
CA ARG A 192 7.98 -2.09 -18.93
C ARG A 192 8.25 -2.88 -20.21
N GLY A 193 7.86 -4.13 -20.21
CA GLY A 193 7.81 -4.96 -21.41
C GLY A 193 9.09 -5.75 -21.71
N ARG A 194 9.38 -6.75 -20.88
CA ARG A 194 9.99 -8.00 -21.35
C ARG A 194 9.33 -9.21 -20.66
N PRO A 195 8.89 -10.23 -21.39
CA PRO A 195 8.36 -11.46 -20.81
C PRO A 195 9.50 -12.16 -20.08
N GLY A 196 9.50 -12.05 -18.74
CA GLY A 196 10.56 -12.56 -17.88
C GLY A 196 10.71 -11.83 -16.54
N SER A 197 9.99 -10.73 -16.30
CA SER A 197 9.98 -10.07 -14.98
C SER A 197 9.45 -11.05 -13.92
N GLY A 198 10.19 -11.24 -12.82
CA GLY A 198 9.89 -12.19 -11.76
C GLY A 198 8.38 -12.32 -11.49
N VAL A 199 7.86 -13.51 -11.77
CA VAL A 199 6.45 -13.83 -11.64
C VAL A 199 6.07 -13.68 -10.17
N ALA A 200 5.24 -12.71 -9.81
CA ALA A 200 4.59 -12.72 -8.51
C ALA A 200 3.32 -13.57 -8.65
N ILE A 201 3.21 -14.62 -7.85
CA ILE A 201 2.04 -15.49 -7.85
C ILE A 201 1.05 -14.92 -6.84
N GLN A 202 -0.12 -14.51 -7.32
CA GLN A 202 -1.21 -14.04 -6.48
C GLN A 202 -2.28 -15.13 -6.36
N VAL A 203 -2.47 -15.63 -5.15
CA VAL A 203 -3.45 -16.67 -4.83
C VAL A 203 -4.57 -16.05 -4.02
N LEU A 204 -5.81 -16.27 -4.42
CA LEU A 204 -6.99 -15.81 -3.71
C LEU A 204 -7.47 -16.93 -2.77
N LEU A 205 -7.42 -16.68 -1.47
CA LEU A 205 -7.73 -17.64 -0.39
C LEU A 205 -8.93 -17.16 0.40
N ALA A 206 -9.83 -18.04 0.84
CA ALA A 206 -10.88 -17.67 1.80
C ALA A 206 -10.27 -17.29 3.16
N LYS A 207 -10.92 -16.44 3.95
CA LYS A 207 -10.42 -16.01 5.28
C LYS A 207 -10.06 -17.18 6.19
N GLU A 208 -10.82 -18.26 6.14
CA GLU A 208 -10.57 -19.50 6.88
C GLU A 208 -9.29 -20.23 6.41
N GLU A 209 -9.00 -20.16 5.12
CA GLU A 209 -7.79 -20.71 4.49
C GLU A 209 -6.59 -19.82 4.80
N THR A 210 -6.76 -18.49 4.73
CA THR A 210 -5.74 -17.48 5.08
C THR A 210 -5.27 -17.64 6.53
N ALA A 211 -6.19 -17.77 7.49
CA ALA A 211 -5.85 -17.98 8.89
C ALA A 211 -5.00 -19.25 9.12
N TRP A 212 -5.22 -20.27 8.28
CA TRP A 212 -4.47 -21.51 8.34
C TRP A 212 -3.12 -21.44 7.64
N VAL A 213 -3.03 -20.75 6.49
CA VAL A 213 -1.78 -20.45 5.78
C VAL A 213 -0.86 -19.59 6.65
N ILE A 214 -1.43 -18.66 7.44
CA ILE A 214 -0.72 -17.93 8.49
C ILE A 214 -0.27 -18.91 9.59
N GLY A 215 -1.18 -19.78 10.03
CA GLY A 215 -0.94 -20.78 11.07
C GLY A 215 -1.00 -20.19 12.48
N LYS A 216 -1.18 -21.04 13.50
CA LYS A 216 -1.21 -20.60 14.91
C LYS A 216 0.10 -19.87 15.25
N ARG A 217 0.01 -18.59 15.64
CA ARG A 217 1.14 -17.67 15.90
C ARG A 217 2.05 -17.38 14.68
N GLY A 218 1.55 -17.51 13.46
CA GLY A 218 2.33 -17.19 12.25
C GLY A 218 3.40 -18.24 11.89
N SER A 219 3.41 -19.40 12.54
CA SER A 219 4.43 -20.44 12.35
C SER A 219 4.52 -20.91 10.89
N LYS A 220 3.39 -20.96 10.19
CA LYS A 220 3.32 -21.53 8.84
C LYS A 220 3.70 -20.53 7.76
N ILE A 221 3.21 -19.29 7.86
CA ILE A 221 3.66 -18.21 6.97
C ILE A 221 5.12 -17.86 7.17
N ASN A 222 5.66 -17.98 8.38
CA ASN A 222 7.09 -17.73 8.62
C ASN A 222 7.98 -18.76 7.90
N LYS A 223 7.55 -20.03 7.79
CA LYS A 223 8.24 -21.03 6.96
C LYS A 223 8.17 -20.71 5.48
N LEU A 224 7.02 -20.24 4.99
CA LEU A 224 6.87 -19.84 3.59
C LEU A 224 7.71 -18.58 3.28
N ARG A 225 7.82 -17.65 4.26
CA ARG A 225 8.64 -16.44 4.20
C ARG A 225 10.14 -16.69 4.19
N GLU A 226 10.58 -17.89 4.57
CA GLU A 226 11.98 -18.31 4.54
C GLU A 226 12.47 -18.52 3.09
N PHE A 227 11.56 -18.91 2.19
CA PHE A 227 11.87 -19.23 0.79
C PHE A 227 11.41 -18.15 -0.22
N ALA A 228 10.41 -17.34 0.12
CA ALA A 228 9.91 -16.28 -0.75
C ALA A 228 9.39 -15.08 0.04
N LYS A 229 9.30 -13.90 -0.62
CA LYS A 229 8.61 -12.75 -0.03
C LYS A 229 7.11 -12.99 -0.12
N VAL A 230 6.53 -13.47 0.99
CA VAL A 230 5.11 -13.77 1.11
C VAL A 230 4.40 -12.64 1.87
N ASN A 231 3.50 -11.95 1.17
CA ASN A 231 2.66 -10.91 1.71
C ASN A 231 1.20 -11.36 1.69
N VAL A 232 0.51 -11.22 2.82
CA VAL A 232 -0.94 -11.43 2.89
C VAL A 232 -1.57 -10.05 2.88
N ASN A 233 -2.32 -9.76 1.85
CA ASN A 233 -3.11 -8.55 1.77
C ASN A 233 -4.57 -8.91 2.02
N ASP A 234 -5.10 -8.50 3.18
CA ASP A 234 -6.52 -8.54 3.49
C ASP A 234 -7.29 -7.43 2.74
N ALA A 235 -6.94 -7.21 1.46
CA ALA A 235 -7.55 -6.18 0.65
C ALA A 235 -8.92 -6.61 0.13
N ASP A 236 -9.94 -5.89 0.57
CA ASP A 236 -11.14 -5.45 -0.17
C ASP A 236 -12.14 -6.47 -0.75
N MET A 237 -11.95 -7.79 -0.59
CA MET A 237 -12.87 -8.79 -1.17
C MET A 237 -13.32 -9.90 -0.19
N PRO A 238 -14.02 -9.60 0.91
CA PRO A 238 -14.61 -10.64 1.76
C PRO A 238 -15.57 -11.52 0.95
N PRO A 239 -15.48 -12.87 1.05
CA PRO A 239 -14.82 -13.67 2.10
C PRO A 239 -13.35 -14.07 1.81
N PHE A 240 -12.65 -13.45 0.87
CA PHE A 240 -11.31 -13.81 0.43
C PHE A 240 -10.21 -12.80 0.83
N SER A 241 -8.98 -13.29 0.97
CA SER A 241 -7.73 -12.54 1.13
C SER A 241 -6.78 -12.86 -0.03
N ILE A 242 -5.93 -11.92 -0.39
CA ILE A 242 -4.96 -12.10 -1.48
C ILE A 242 -3.61 -12.45 -0.86
N LEU A 243 -3.10 -13.63 -1.18
CA LEU A 243 -1.74 -14.06 -0.86
C LEU A 243 -0.83 -13.76 -2.06
N GLU A 244 0.11 -12.85 -1.88
CA GLU A 244 1.11 -12.51 -2.87
C GLU A 244 2.44 -13.17 -2.52
N ILE A 245 2.94 -14.02 -3.42
CA ILE A 245 4.20 -14.74 -3.31
C ILE A 245 5.12 -14.19 -4.40
N GLY A 246 6.19 -13.49 -4.01
CA GLY A 246 7.13 -12.89 -4.96
C GLY A 246 8.54 -12.79 -4.40
N GLY A 247 9.42 -12.08 -5.12
CA GLY A 247 10.77 -11.77 -4.64
C GLY A 247 11.73 -12.95 -4.56
N ALA A 248 11.45 -14.05 -5.27
CA ALA A 248 12.26 -15.26 -5.33
C ALA A 248 12.32 -15.81 -6.76
N ALA A 249 13.20 -16.79 -7.02
CA ALA A 249 13.29 -17.43 -8.34
C ALA A 249 12.00 -18.22 -8.66
N LEU A 250 11.66 -18.38 -9.95
CA LEU A 250 10.44 -19.09 -10.36
C LEU A 250 10.36 -20.52 -9.82
N SER A 251 11.50 -21.21 -9.70
CA SER A 251 11.59 -22.54 -9.08
C SER A 251 11.20 -22.54 -7.59
N GLU A 252 11.62 -21.52 -6.84
CA GLU A 252 11.31 -21.35 -5.42
C GLU A 252 9.86 -20.94 -5.23
N LEU A 253 9.34 -20.04 -6.07
CA LEU A 253 7.94 -19.64 -6.06
C LEU A 253 7.00 -20.82 -6.34
N VAL A 254 7.34 -21.65 -7.34
CA VAL A 254 6.60 -22.88 -7.64
C VAL A 254 6.72 -23.88 -6.49
N HIS A 255 7.87 -23.96 -5.82
CA HIS A 255 8.04 -24.81 -4.65
C HIS A 255 7.17 -24.37 -3.47
N VAL A 256 7.17 -23.08 -3.14
CA VAL A 256 6.32 -22.48 -2.10
C VAL A 256 4.84 -22.67 -2.43
N LEU A 257 4.45 -22.49 -3.69
CA LEU A 257 3.08 -22.76 -4.15
C LEU A 257 2.71 -24.24 -4.00
N LYS A 258 3.59 -25.17 -4.37
CA LYS A 258 3.35 -26.62 -4.20
C LYS A 258 3.22 -27.01 -2.75
N MET A 259 4.03 -26.44 -1.86
CA MET A 259 3.89 -26.64 -0.41
C MET A 259 2.53 -26.18 0.07
N LEU A 260 2.11 -24.96 -0.31
CA LEU A 260 0.82 -24.38 0.06
C LEU A 260 -0.36 -25.21 -0.46
N LEU A 261 -0.31 -25.63 -1.73
CA LEU A 261 -1.34 -26.46 -2.35
C LEU A 261 -1.41 -27.85 -1.73
N GLY A 262 -0.27 -28.51 -1.52
CA GLY A 262 -0.22 -29.83 -0.88
C GLY A 262 -0.79 -29.79 0.53
N ASP A 263 -0.52 -28.71 1.25
CA ASP A 263 -1.08 -28.42 2.56
C ASP A 263 -2.61 -28.21 2.50
N MET A 264 -3.13 -27.46 1.51
CA MET A 264 -4.57 -27.26 1.34
C MET A 264 -5.32 -28.53 0.92
N MET A 265 -4.71 -29.39 0.10
CA MET A 265 -5.31 -30.64 -0.39
C MET A 265 -5.57 -31.68 0.71
N VAL A 266 -4.82 -31.63 1.81
CA VAL A 266 -5.03 -32.53 2.98
C VAL A 266 -6.39 -32.27 3.66
N ARG A 267 -7.06 -31.14 3.35
CA ARG A 267 -8.19 -30.64 4.12
C ARG A 267 -9.59 -30.98 3.60
N ALA A 268 -9.73 -31.73 2.50
CA ALA A 268 -10.89 -32.49 1.97
C ALA A 268 -12.37 -32.00 2.14
N GLU A 269 -12.71 -30.91 2.82
CA GLU A 269 -14.09 -30.49 3.11
C GLU A 269 -14.42 -29.04 2.73
N ALA A 270 -13.47 -28.25 2.23
CA ALA A 270 -13.75 -26.99 1.53
C ALA A 270 -13.41 -27.20 0.05
N GLY A 271 -14.33 -26.83 -0.86
CA GLY A 271 -14.23 -27.15 -2.29
C GLY A 271 -12.83 -26.93 -2.85
N ASN A 272 -12.30 -27.94 -3.56
CA ASN A 272 -10.93 -28.01 -4.13
C ASN A 272 -10.68 -26.98 -5.26
N THR A 273 -11.01 -25.71 -5.03
CA THR A 273 -10.93 -24.65 -6.04
C THR A 273 -9.91 -23.62 -5.60
N THR A 274 -8.66 -23.79 -6.03
CA THR A 274 -7.65 -22.74 -5.88
C THR A 274 -7.88 -21.68 -6.94
N ARG A 275 -8.05 -20.43 -6.51
CA ARG A 275 -8.26 -19.30 -7.42
C ARG A 275 -6.95 -18.52 -7.57
N PHE A 276 -6.52 -18.35 -8.82
CA PHE A 276 -5.35 -17.56 -9.16
C PHE A 276 -5.79 -16.20 -9.72
N LEU A 277 -5.16 -15.13 -9.26
CA LEU A 277 -5.35 -13.80 -9.83
C LEU A 277 -4.35 -13.60 -10.97
N VAL A 278 -4.88 -13.36 -12.17
CA VAL A 278 -4.07 -13.11 -13.36
C VAL A 278 -4.22 -11.63 -13.72
N PRO A 279 -3.12 -10.84 -13.77
CA PRO A 279 -3.18 -9.48 -14.25
C PRO A 279 -3.73 -9.42 -15.68
N ALA A 280 -4.58 -8.43 -15.97
CA ALA A 280 -5.22 -8.29 -17.28
C ALA A 280 -4.20 -8.29 -18.45
N ALA A 281 -3.01 -7.74 -18.24
CA ALA A 281 -1.91 -7.72 -19.21
C ALA A 281 -1.37 -9.11 -19.59
N HIS A 282 -1.65 -10.14 -18.80
CA HIS A 282 -1.22 -11.52 -19.03
C HIS A 282 -2.39 -12.47 -19.31
N MET A 283 -3.61 -11.94 -19.33
CA MET A 283 -4.82 -12.73 -19.55
C MET A 283 -4.82 -13.42 -20.92
N GLU A 284 -4.39 -12.73 -21.98
CA GLU A 284 -4.28 -13.31 -23.32
C GLU A 284 -3.26 -14.46 -23.39
N ALA A 285 -2.19 -14.41 -22.58
CA ALA A 285 -1.18 -15.46 -22.52
C ALA A 285 -1.64 -16.70 -21.74
N VAL A 286 -2.44 -16.50 -20.68
CA VAL A 286 -3.00 -17.60 -19.87
C VAL A 286 -4.18 -18.27 -20.56
N VAL A 287 -5.07 -17.47 -21.15
CA VAL A 287 -6.26 -17.97 -21.87
C VAL A 287 -5.87 -18.52 -23.25
N GLY A 288 -4.90 -17.89 -23.91
CA GLY A 288 -4.54 -18.14 -25.30
C GLY A 288 -5.54 -17.52 -26.28
N ALA A 289 -5.13 -17.33 -27.53
CA ALA A 289 -6.03 -16.86 -28.59
C ALA A 289 -7.26 -17.79 -28.68
N GLY A 290 -8.47 -17.25 -28.47
CA GLY A 290 -9.71 -18.03 -28.51
C GLY A 290 -9.87 -19.09 -27.41
N GLY A 291 -9.09 -19.03 -26.33
CA GLY A 291 -9.18 -19.98 -25.21
C GLY A 291 -8.43 -21.30 -25.41
N GLU A 292 -7.56 -21.39 -26.41
CA GLU A 292 -6.83 -22.64 -26.73
C GLU A 292 -5.90 -23.09 -25.60
N THR A 293 -5.18 -22.16 -24.97
CA THR A 293 -4.20 -22.49 -23.93
C THR A 293 -4.88 -22.97 -22.65
N ILE A 294 -5.97 -22.33 -22.24
CA ILE A 294 -6.71 -22.76 -21.04
C ILE A 294 -7.45 -24.09 -21.26
N ARG A 295 -7.96 -24.35 -22.48
CA ARG A 295 -8.54 -25.66 -22.83
C ARG A 295 -7.50 -26.78 -22.78
N ARG A 296 -6.30 -26.53 -23.29
CA ARG A 296 -5.19 -27.49 -23.21
C ARG A 296 -4.79 -27.76 -21.76
N ILE A 297 -4.64 -26.73 -20.94
CA ILE A 297 -4.33 -26.88 -19.51
C ILE A 297 -5.44 -27.67 -18.80
N SER A 298 -6.71 -27.40 -19.08
CA SER A 298 -7.85 -28.14 -18.53
C SER A 298 -7.82 -29.62 -18.93
N GLN A 299 -7.50 -29.93 -20.20
CA GLN A 299 -7.35 -31.32 -20.67
C GLN A 299 -6.16 -32.05 -20.03
N ASP A 300 -5.02 -31.39 -19.89
CA ASP A 300 -3.79 -32.00 -19.35
C ASP A 300 -3.86 -32.19 -17.82
N THR A 301 -4.54 -31.30 -17.11
CA THR A 301 -4.60 -31.31 -15.63
C THR A 301 -5.89 -31.89 -15.06
N GLY A 302 -6.95 -32.02 -15.86
CA GLY A 302 -8.29 -32.41 -15.41
C GLY A 302 -8.99 -31.35 -14.55
N ALA A 303 -8.44 -30.13 -14.45
CA ALA A 303 -9.04 -29.02 -13.72
C ALA A 303 -10.13 -28.33 -14.56
N ALA A 304 -11.24 -27.96 -13.93
CA ALA A 304 -12.37 -27.25 -14.52
C ALA A 304 -12.31 -25.75 -14.26
#